data_AF-A0A2H9P7P7-F1
#
_entry.id   AF-A0A2H9P7P7-F1
#
_cell.length_a   1.000
_cell.length_b   1.000
_cell.length_c   1.000
_cell.angle_alpha   90.00
_cell.angle_beta   90.00
_cell.angle_gamma   90.00
#
_symmetry.space_group_name_H-M   'P 1'
#
loop_
_entity.id
_entity.type
_entity.pdbx_description
1 polymer ?
#
loop_
_entity_poly.entity_id
_entity_poly.type
_entity_poly.pdbx_seq_one_letter_code
_entity_poly.pdbx_strand_id
1 'polypeptide(L)'
;MHETRILDRHKISQACFKTPREAEERVEREQLKLLPEKARPALLNERERILLKDADLLECAFQAREYEAIGFKEAADWRTRVGKALKTASAKKLFKELGATEPGRWWKGLKEKV
;
A
#
# COMPACT_ATOMS: atom_id res chain seq x y z
N MET A 1 -1.62 -0.54 -11.04
CA MET A 1 -1.19 -1.44 -12.15
C MET A 1 -0.17 -0.78 -13.07
N HIS A 2 -0.27 0.51 -13.33
CA HIS A 2 0.67 1.23 -14.19
C HIS A 2 2.15 1.09 -13.82
N GLU A 3 2.46 0.86 -12.54
CA GLU A 3 3.82 0.71 -12.01
C GLU A 3 4.63 -0.41 -12.68
N THR A 4 4.01 -1.42 -13.31
CA THR A 4 4.75 -2.43 -14.09
C THR A 4 5.57 -1.82 -15.23
N ARG A 5 5.14 -0.67 -15.78
CA ARG A 5 5.86 0.02 -16.87
C ARG A 5 6.57 1.30 -16.43
N ILE A 6 6.11 1.94 -15.36
CA ILE A 6 6.69 3.22 -14.90
C ILE A 6 7.43 3.13 -13.56
N LEU A 7 7.55 1.90 -13.02
CA LEU A 7 8.13 1.56 -11.73
C LEU A 7 7.35 2.14 -10.54
N ASP A 8 7.74 1.74 -9.32
CA ASP A 8 7.30 2.44 -8.11
C ASP A 8 8.03 3.78 -8.00
N ARG A 9 7.24 4.84 -8.06
CA ARG A 9 7.73 6.22 -8.02
C ARG A 9 7.85 6.64 -6.55
N HIS A 10 8.91 6.24 -5.87
CA HIS A 10 9.18 6.68 -4.49
C HIS A 10 9.31 8.21 -4.37
N LYS A 11 9.16 8.75 -3.14
CA LYS A 11 9.05 10.20 -2.88
C LYS A 11 10.21 11.05 -3.40
N ILE A 12 11.44 10.51 -3.38
CA ILE A 12 12.62 11.20 -3.93
C ILE A 12 12.47 11.33 -5.44
N SER A 13 12.09 10.25 -6.13
CA SER A 13 11.88 10.25 -7.58
C SER A 13 10.77 11.23 -8.00
N GLN A 14 9.67 11.31 -7.23
CA GLN A 14 8.60 12.28 -7.44
C GLN A 14 9.06 13.74 -7.26
N ALA A 15 10.03 13.99 -6.38
CA ALA A 15 10.58 15.32 -6.17
C ALA A 15 11.48 15.77 -7.34
N CYS A 16 12.20 14.83 -7.97
CA CYS A 16 13.07 15.12 -9.11
C CYS A 16 12.32 15.16 -10.46
N PHE A 17 11.35 14.28 -10.66
CA PHE A 17 10.59 14.19 -11.91
C PHE A 17 9.08 14.20 -11.63
N LYS A 18 8.38 15.15 -12.23
CA LYS A 18 6.91 15.17 -12.21
C LYS A 18 6.38 14.22 -13.27
N THR A 19 5.66 13.19 -12.84
CA THR A 19 4.86 12.36 -13.74
C THR A 19 3.47 12.99 -13.82
N PRO A 20 3.03 13.47 -15.00
CA PRO A 20 1.66 13.94 -15.16
C PRO A 20 0.70 12.78 -14.92
N ARG A 21 -0.44 13.04 -14.28
CA ARG A 21 -1.47 12.02 -14.03
C ARG A 21 -1.93 11.35 -15.33
N GLU A 22 -1.92 12.11 -16.42
CA GLU A 22 -2.24 11.65 -17.77
C GLU A 22 -1.32 10.52 -18.24
N ALA A 23 -0.07 10.48 -17.77
CA ALA A 23 0.88 9.42 -18.10
C ALA A 23 0.52 8.10 -17.41
N GLU A 24 0.14 8.13 -16.12
CA GLU A 24 -0.36 6.97 -15.38
C GLU A 24 -1.61 6.41 -16.04
N GLU A 25 -2.60 7.27 -16.31
CA GLU A 25 -3.85 6.86 -16.94
C GLU A 25 -3.64 6.31 -18.36
N ARG A 26 -2.69 6.87 -19.12
CA ARG A 26 -2.32 6.33 -20.45
C ARG A 26 -1.77 4.91 -20.32
N VAL A 27 -0.84 4.69 -19.38
CA VAL A 27 -0.23 3.38 -19.16
C VAL A 27 -1.29 2.35 -18.73
N GLU A 28 -2.18 2.70 -17.80
CA GLU A 28 -3.27 1.81 -17.39
C GLU A 28 -4.18 1.46 -18.56
N ARG A 29 -4.64 2.46 -19.33
CA ARG A 29 -5.46 2.22 -20.52
C ARG A 29 -4.77 1.28 -21.50
N GLU A 30 -3.48 1.48 -21.77
CA GLU A 30 -2.72 0.63 -22.67
C GLU A 30 -2.52 -0.80 -22.15
N GLN A 31 -2.24 -0.96 -20.85
CA GLN A 31 -2.11 -2.28 -20.22
C GLN A 31 -3.42 -3.07 -20.29
N LEU A 32 -4.56 -2.40 -20.12
CA LEU A 32 -5.88 -3.02 -20.12
C LEU A 32 -6.41 -3.37 -21.52
N LYS A 33 -5.84 -2.81 -22.60
CA LYS A 33 -6.30 -3.06 -23.99
C LYS A 33 -6.29 -4.54 -24.38
N LEU A 34 -5.33 -5.31 -23.87
CA LEU A 34 -5.19 -6.74 -24.18
C LEU A 34 -6.15 -7.63 -23.39
N LEU A 35 -6.82 -7.10 -22.36
CA LEU A 35 -7.78 -7.87 -21.57
C LEU A 35 -9.14 -7.97 -22.29
N PRO A 36 -9.84 -9.12 -22.15
CA PRO A 36 -11.23 -9.25 -22.60
C PRO A 36 -12.13 -8.19 -21.98
N GLU A 37 -13.07 -7.63 -22.76
CA GLU A 37 -13.93 -6.52 -22.30
C GLU A 37 -14.68 -6.85 -21.01
N LYS A 38 -15.16 -8.09 -20.88
CA LYS A 38 -15.86 -8.58 -19.67
C LYS A 38 -15.02 -8.53 -18.39
N ALA A 39 -13.68 -8.55 -18.48
CA ALA A 39 -12.78 -8.56 -17.32
C ALA A 39 -12.38 -7.15 -16.87
N ARG A 40 -12.46 -6.14 -17.76
CA ARG A 40 -12.00 -4.77 -17.48
C ARG A 40 -12.76 -4.08 -16.33
N PRO A 41 -14.11 -4.19 -16.21
CA PRO A 41 -14.85 -3.50 -15.15
C PRO A 41 -14.44 -3.91 -13.73
N ALA A 42 -14.08 -5.18 -13.52
CA ALA A 42 -13.65 -5.68 -12.23
C ALA A 42 -12.36 -5.00 -11.73
N LEU A 43 -11.49 -4.56 -12.64
CA LEU A 43 -10.22 -3.90 -12.33
C LEU A 43 -10.36 -2.37 -12.19
N LEU A 44 -11.46 -1.81 -12.69
CA LEU A 44 -11.72 -0.36 -12.71
C LEU A 44 -12.80 0.06 -11.70
N ASN A 45 -13.07 -0.79 -10.70
CA ASN A 45 -14.15 -0.55 -9.75
C ASN A 45 -13.86 0.66 -8.83
N GLU A 46 -14.40 1.82 -9.19
CA GLU A 46 -14.22 3.04 -8.39
C GLU A 46 -15.00 3.04 -7.08
N ARG A 47 -16.04 2.21 -6.94
CA ARG A 47 -16.91 2.19 -5.75
C ARG A 47 -16.11 1.80 -4.49
N GLU A 48 -15.06 1.02 -4.66
CA GLU A 48 -14.21 0.52 -3.58
C GLU A 48 -12.90 1.31 -3.45
N ARG A 49 -12.72 2.40 -4.21
CA ARG A 49 -11.47 3.18 -4.28
C ARG A 49 -10.97 3.63 -2.90
N ILE A 50 -11.86 4.05 -2.01
CA ILE A 50 -11.50 4.47 -0.64
C ILE A 50 -10.96 3.28 0.15
N LEU A 51 -11.64 2.12 0.08
CA LEU A 51 -11.24 0.92 0.79
C LEU A 51 -9.90 0.39 0.27
N LEU A 52 -9.72 0.36 -1.04
CA LEU A 52 -8.45 -0.02 -1.68
C LEU A 52 -7.32 0.93 -1.27
N LYS A 53 -7.58 2.24 -1.21
CA LYS A 53 -6.56 3.20 -0.81
C LYS A 53 -6.18 3.09 0.66
N ASP A 54 -7.15 2.84 1.54
CA ASP A 54 -6.86 2.58 2.95
C ASP A 54 -6.08 1.28 3.13
N ALA A 55 -6.37 0.23 2.35
CA ALA A 55 -5.64 -1.04 2.38
C ALA A 55 -4.18 -0.87 1.94
N ASP A 56 -3.93 -0.17 0.83
CA ASP A 56 -2.60 0.21 0.34
C ASP A 56 -1.81 0.98 1.41
N LEU A 57 -2.43 1.97 2.03
CA LEU A 57 -1.80 2.74 3.11
C LEU A 57 -1.50 1.89 4.35
N LEU A 58 -2.42 1.00 4.73
CA LEU A 58 -2.22 0.10 5.86
C LEU A 58 -1.05 -0.85 5.62
N GLU A 59 -0.96 -1.48 4.45
CA GLU A 59 0.17 -2.34 4.09
C GLU A 59 1.50 -1.62 4.31
N CYS A 60 1.63 -0.39 3.80
CA CYS A 60 2.82 0.43 3.99
C CYS A 60 3.13 0.68 5.48
N ALA A 61 2.10 0.89 6.31
CA ALA A 61 2.28 1.05 7.76
C ALA A 61 2.69 -0.25 8.47
N PHE A 62 2.16 -1.40 8.04
CA PHE A 62 2.57 -2.71 8.55
C PHE A 62 4.04 -2.96 8.25
N GLN A 63 4.45 -2.75 7.00
CA GLN A 63 5.84 -2.93 6.57
C GLN A 63 6.79 -1.98 7.32
N ALA A 64 6.39 -0.72 7.49
CA ALA A 64 7.15 0.26 8.27
C ALA A 64 7.33 -0.17 9.73
N ARG A 65 6.31 -0.76 10.34
CA ARG A 65 6.36 -1.26 11.72
C ARG A 65 7.28 -2.47 11.86
N GLU A 66 7.33 -3.34 10.86
CA GLU A 66 8.27 -4.47 10.79
C GLU A 66 9.71 -3.98 10.63
N TYR A 67 9.95 -2.99 9.77
CA TYR A 67 11.27 -2.36 9.60
C TYR A 67 11.75 -1.66 10.88
N GLU A 68 10.85 -0.96 11.58
CA GLU A 68 11.14 -0.37 12.90
C GLU A 68 11.59 -1.45 13.89
N ALA A 69 10.93 -2.62 13.88
CA ALA A 69 11.26 -3.71 14.80
C ALA A 69 12.62 -4.37 14.54
N ILE A 70 13.14 -4.31 13.31
CA ILE A 70 14.47 -4.83 12.96
C ILE A 70 15.57 -3.75 12.98
N GLY A 71 15.25 -2.53 13.42
CA GLY A 71 16.24 -1.47 13.71
C GLY A 71 16.20 -0.24 12.82
N PHE A 72 15.37 -0.19 11.77
CA PHE A 72 15.21 0.98 10.90
C PHE A 72 14.21 1.98 11.51
N LYS A 73 14.64 2.74 12.50
CA LYS A 73 13.77 3.62 13.31
C LYS A 73 13.07 4.70 12.49
N GLU A 74 13.71 5.19 11.44
CA GLU A 74 13.20 6.22 10.54
C GLU A 74 11.96 5.75 9.76
N ALA A 75 11.72 4.43 9.67
CA ALA A 75 10.51 3.90 9.06
C ALA A 75 9.23 4.34 9.79
N ALA A 76 9.31 4.69 11.08
CA ALA A 76 8.17 5.15 11.87
C ALA A 76 7.49 6.42 11.31
N ASP A 77 8.21 7.24 10.53
CA ASP A 77 7.66 8.43 9.88
C ASP A 77 6.59 8.07 8.84
N TRP A 78 6.78 6.95 8.12
CA TRP A 78 5.80 6.45 7.16
C TRP A 78 4.50 6.06 7.85
N ARG A 79 4.60 5.34 8.97
CA ARG A 79 3.46 4.96 9.81
C ARG A 79 2.71 6.19 10.31
N THR A 80 3.42 7.21 10.78
CA THR A 80 2.80 8.47 11.24
C THR A 80 2.01 9.18 10.14
N ARG A 81 2.54 9.20 8.91
CA ARG A 81 1.85 9.79 7.75
C ARG A 81 0.62 8.99 7.35
N VAL A 82 0.71 7.66 7.34
CA VAL A 82 -0.43 6.77 7.05
C VAL A 82 -1.59 7.03 8.00
N GLY A 83 -1.34 7.08 9.32
CA GLY A 83 -2.40 7.26 10.31
C GLY A 83 -3.26 8.51 10.10
N LYS A 84 -2.69 9.57 9.52
CA LYS A 84 -3.39 10.82 9.17
C LYS A 84 -4.21 10.71 7.88
N ALA A 85 -3.84 9.80 6.98
CA ALA A 85 -4.43 9.66 5.66
C ALA A 85 -5.65 8.71 5.63
N LEU A 86 -5.72 7.75 6.56
CA LEU A 86 -6.78 6.73 6.61
C LEU A 86 -8.18 7.34 6.74
N LYS A 87 -9.15 6.76 6.01
CA LYS A 87 -10.52 7.28 5.93
C LYS A 87 -11.51 6.47 6.74
N THR A 88 -11.55 5.16 6.50
CA THR A 88 -12.54 4.24 7.06
C THR A 88 -12.32 3.96 8.55
N ALA A 89 -13.40 3.66 9.26
CA ALA A 89 -13.36 3.33 10.67
C ALA A 89 -12.61 2.01 10.92
N SER A 90 -12.80 1.02 10.04
CA SER A 90 -12.09 -0.26 10.07
C SER A 90 -10.59 -0.06 9.92
N ALA A 91 -10.14 0.75 8.95
CA ALA A 91 -8.72 0.98 8.75
C ALA A 91 -8.08 1.70 9.94
N LYS A 92 -8.75 2.72 10.50
CA LYS A 92 -8.28 3.41 11.72
C LYS A 92 -8.18 2.47 12.91
N LYS A 93 -9.13 1.54 13.07
CA LYS A 93 -9.08 0.51 14.12
C LYS A 93 -7.88 -0.41 13.93
N LEU A 94 -7.67 -0.95 12.72
CA LEU A 94 -6.51 -1.80 12.42
C LEU A 94 -5.17 -1.08 12.67
N PHE A 95 -5.07 0.18 12.25
CA PHE A 95 -3.87 0.99 12.47
C PHE A 95 -3.56 1.21 13.96
N LYS A 96 -4.59 1.35 14.80
CA LYS A 96 -4.42 1.45 16.26
C LYS A 96 -3.86 0.15 16.84
N GLU A 97 -4.41 -0.99 16.45
CA GLU A 97 -3.95 -2.31 16.91
C GLU A 97 -2.52 -2.63 16.44
N LEU A 98 -2.16 -2.20 15.22
CA LEU A 98 -0.81 -2.34 14.68
C LEU A 98 0.24 -1.70 15.60
N GLY A 99 -0.03 -0.52 16.15
CA GLY A 99 0.90 0.18 17.04
C GLY A 99 1.15 -0.55 18.36
N ALA A 100 0.16 -1.29 18.86
CA ALA A 100 0.23 -2.02 20.12
C ALA A 100 0.77 -3.46 19.96
N THR A 101 0.83 -3.97 18.73
CA THR A 101 1.20 -5.36 18.45
C THR A 101 2.69 -5.49 18.16
N GLU A 102 3.34 -6.51 18.72
CA GLU A 102 4.71 -6.88 18.35
C GLU A 102 4.72 -7.54 16.96
N PRO A 103 5.49 -7.01 15.99
CA PRO A 103 5.61 -7.63 14.67
C PRO A 103 6.16 -9.06 14.76
N GLY A 104 5.68 -9.94 13.88
CA GLY A 104 6.12 -11.33 13.83
C GLY A 104 5.61 -12.23 14.96
N ARG A 105 4.86 -11.71 15.95
CA ARG A 105 4.27 -12.53 17.03
C ARG A 105 3.41 -13.68 16.51
N TRP A 106 2.76 -13.50 15.35
CA TRP A 106 1.80 -14.45 14.80
C TRP A 106 2.38 -15.83 14.46
N TRP A 107 3.68 -15.95 14.17
CA TRP A 107 4.33 -17.23 13.85
C TRP A 107 5.26 -17.74 14.96
N LYS A 108 5.56 -16.94 15.99
CA LYS A 108 6.41 -17.37 17.11
C LYS A 108 5.79 -18.60 17.79
N GLY A 109 6.61 -19.63 18.03
CA GLY A 109 6.19 -20.90 18.63
C GLY A 109 5.69 -21.95 17.63
N LEU A 110 5.46 -21.63 16.35
CA LEU A 110 5.03 -22.63 15.36
C LEU A 110 6.12 -23.66 15.03
N LYS A 111 7.39 -23.30 15.21
CA LYS A 111 8.57 -24.15 14.92
C LYS A 111 8.87 -25.19 16.01
N GLU A 112 8.21 -25.09 17.17
CA GLU A 112 8.42 -26.01 18.31
C GLU A 112 7.75 -27.37 18.10
N LYS A 113 6.94 -27.51 17.05
CA LYS A 113 6.21 -28.74 16.70
C LYS A 113 6.88 -29.54 15.58
N VAL A 114 8.12 -29.23 15.23
CA VAL A 114 8.94 -29.92 14.21
C VAL A 114 9.93 -30.84 14.89
#